data_AF-A0A3B3HE21-F1
#
_entry.id   AF-A0A3B3HE21-F1
#
_cell.length_a   1.000
_cell.length_b   1.000
_cell.length_c   1.000
_cell.angle_alpha   90.00
_cell.angle_beta   90.00
_cell.angle_gamma   90.00
#
_symmetry.space_group_name_H-M   'P 1'
#
loop_
_entity.id
_entity.type
_entity.pdbx_description
1 polymer ?
#
loop_
_entity_poly.entity_id
_entity_poly.type
_entity_poly.pdbx_seq_one_letter_code
_entity_poly.pdbx_strand_id
1 'polypeptide(L)'
;MALKLSALGSHIRLHVHRLHAEFQKDTVKFKHTLSAWNSPVIIPTRSNINAAVTAKKSSLVGSELWKSSQANTSPPTEWKRSLLGKFALGAALGVGTVTLVRSVHTGAVTAMALKVNLDSADGDWKKTKDFLLSLSVEDRRHYYKTSGSVQLDDIPVWTPASGVSVRARYQKNEKLDRKISLYCGDITKLEVDAIVNAANKTLLGGGGVDGAIHRAAGPMLKKECASLHCCETGEAKITGGYGLPAKYVIHTVGPIIQGGVEEEERRALRSCYKNSLQTATEKAARSVAFPCISTGIYGYPPEQAVHEALATVREYLDAHHDKLDRVIFCVFLPADKELYRQNLPLYFPADVLDVKQISKQQQANSTGVWLLDGPEPTVSVTEKLQAFLQVLTITLKCLQHLARLTLAVCLMCARVGI
;
A
#
# COMPACT_ATOMS: atom_id res chain seq x y z
N MET A 1 -45.28 -46.63 -56.49
CA MET A 1 -45.52 -46.94 -55.05
C MET A 1 -44.24 -47.56 -54.51
N ALA A 2 -43.42 -46.80 -53.78
CA ALA A 2 -43.45 -46.64 -52.31
C ALA A 2 -42.57 -47.72 -51.64
N LEU A 3 -41.35 -47.41 -51.16
CA LEU A 3 -40.96 -46.71 -49.90
C LEU A 3 -41.06 -47.64 -48.66
N LYS A 4 -40.16 -47.67 -47.66
CA LYS A 4 -38.81 -47.08 -47.42
C LYS A 4 -38.25 -47.70 -46.09
N LEU A 5 -37.09 -47.22 -45.61
CA LEU A 5 -36.46 -47.47 -44.27
C LEU A 5 -35.69 -48.80 -44.13
N SER A 6 -34.59 -48.91 -43.36
CA SER A 6 -33.61 -47.92 -42.85
C SER A 6 -32.44 -48.67 -42.17
N ALA A 7 -31.16 -48.35 -42.45
CA ALA A 7 -30.04 -48.93 -41.69
C ALA A 7 -28.72 -48.11 -41.76
N LEU A 8 -28.06 -48.01 -40.60
CA LEU A 8 -26.62 -47.82 -40.31
C LEU A 8 -25.80 -46.64 -40.88
N GLY A 9 -24.84 -46.18 -40.07
CA GLY A 9 -23.87 -45.13 -40.45
C GLY A 9 -22.86 -44.72 -39.38
N SER A 10 -22.38 -45.65 -38.53
CA SER A 10 -21.28 -45.41 -37.58
C SER A 10 -19.92 -45.80 -38.17
N HIS A 11 -18.82 -45.17 -37.71
CA HIS A 11 -17.41 -45.27 -38.21
C HIS A 11 -17.18 -44.54 -39.56
N ILE A 12 -16.19 -43.64 -39.74
CA ILE A 12 -14.75 -43.87 -40.09
C ILE A 12 -14.14 -42.46 -40.38
N ARG A 13 -12.87 -42.05 -40.18
CA ARG A 13 -11.62 -42.54 -39.53
C ARG A 13 -10.65 -41.34 -39.29
N LEU A 14 -9.72 -41.50 -38.32
CA LEU A 14 -8.28 -41.09 -38.30
C LEU A 14 -7.78 -39.68 -38.76
N HIS A 15 -6.89 -39.11 -37.92
CA HIS A 15 -5.63 -38.38 -38.25
C HIS A 15 -5.60 -37.30 -39.34
N VAL A 16 -5.21 -36.05 -38.98
CA VAL A 16 -4.06 -35.33 -39.59
C VAL A 16 -3.39 -34.40 -38.55
N HIS A 17 -2.07 -34.29 -38.69
CA HIS A 17 -1.07 -33.45 -38.01
C HIS A 17 -1.41 -32.00 -37.59
N ARG A 18 -0.95 -31.66 -36.37
CA ARG A 18 0.16 -30.71 -36.09
C ARG A 18 0.29 -29.48 -37.00
N LEU A 19 -0.06 -28.30 -36.46
CA LEU A 19 0.70 -27.06 -36.68
C LEU A 19 0.77 -26.21 -35.40
N HIS A 20 1.83 -25.44 -35.27
CA HIS A 20 2.21 -24.59 -34.14
C HIS A 20 2.35 -23.15 -34.69
N ALA A 21 2.30 -22.14 -33.80
CA ALA A 21 2.47 -20.71 -34.14
C ALA A 21 1.28 -20.09 -34.95
N GLU A 22 0.96 -18.79 -34.87
CA GLU A 22 1.55 -17.73 -34.03
C GLU A 22 0.57 -16.57 -33.76
N PHE A 23 0.96 -15.72 -32.81
CA PHE A 23 0.37 -14.41 -32.51
C PHE A 23 0.09 -13.55 -33.76
N GLN A 24 -1.11 -12.94 -33.83
CA GLN A 24 -1.16 -11.48 -33.99
C GLN A 24 -2.44 -10.85 -33.42
N LYS A 25 -2.18 -9.81 -32.61
CA LYS A 25 -2.93 -8.56 -32.41
C LYS A 25 -4.17 -8.37 -33.30
N ASP A 26 -5.29 -8.04 -32.67
CA ASP A 26 -6.17 -7.03 -33.26
C ASP A 26 -6.77 -6.08 -32.22
N THR A 27 -7.04 -4.85 -32.66
CA THR A 27 -7.27 -3.69 -31.78
C THR A 27 -8.75 -3.34 -31.73
N VAL A 28 -9.42 -3.61 -30.60
CA VAL A 28 -10.85 -3.28 -30.44
C VAL A 28 -11.03 -1.77 -30.27
N LYS A 29 -11.35 -1.08 -31.37
CA LYS A 29 -11.84 0.30 -31.36
C LYS A 29 -13.30 0.31 -30.90
N PHE A 30 -13.58 0.89 -29.73
CA PHE A 30 -14.95 1.23 -29.36
C PHE A 30 -15.47 2.37 -30.23
N LYS A 31 -16.55 2.09 -30.98
CA LYS A 31 -17.26 3.08 -31.79
C LYS A 31 -18.51 3.49 -31.04
N HIS A 32 -18.60 4.76 -30.62
CA HIS A 32 -19.84 5.31 -30.08
C HIS A 32 -20.92 5.33 -31.17
N THR A 33 -22.06 4.68 -30.90
CA THR A 33 -23.30 4.88 -31.63
C THR A 33 -24.41 5.21 -30.65
N LEU A 34 -24.84 6.47 -30.66
CA LEU A 34 -26.06 6.91 -30.00
C LEU A 34 -27.26 6.35 -30.78
N SER A 35 -28.22 5.74 -30.08
CA SER A 35 -29.56 5.48 -30.58
C SER A 35 -30.57 5.66 -29.44
N ALA A 36 -31.35 6.73 -29.50
CA ALA A 36 -32.41 7.00 -28.54
C ALA A 36 -33.66 6.19 -28.92
N TRP A 37 -34.22 5.42 -27.98
CA TRP A 37 -35.54 4.80 -28.09
C TRP A 37 -36.34 4.99 -26.80
N ASN A 38 -37.46 5.68 -26.89
CA ASN A 38 -38.45 5.82 -25.82
C ASN A 38 -39.46 4.69 -25.91
N SER A 39 -39.75 3.99 -24.80
CA SER A 39 -41.11 3.60 -24.35
C SER A 39 -41.06 2.82 -23.03
N PRO A 40 -42.12 2.88 -22.19
CA PRO A 40 -42.05 2.39 -20.81
C PRO A 40 -42.42 0.90 -20.67
N VAL A 41 -41.81 0.23 -19.68
CA VAL A 41 -42.24 -1.09 -19.20
C VAL A 41 -43.00 -0.93 -17.89
N ILE A 42 -44.27 -1.37 -17.89
CA ILE A 42 -45.13 -1.42 -16.72
C ILE A 42 -44.82 -2.70 -15.93
N ILE A 43 -44.63 -2.60 -14.61
CA ILE A 43 -44.52 -3.74 -13.70
C ILE A 43 -45.70 -3.69 -12.72
N PRO A 44 -46.48 -4.78 -12.55
CA PRO A 44 -47.67 -4.76 -11.72
C PRO A 44 -47.37 -4.80 -10.22
N THR A 45 -48.14 -4.04 -9.45
CA THR A 45 -48.21 -4.13 -7.98
C THR A 45 -48.75 -5.48 -7.53
N ARG A 46 -48.26 -6.01 -6.41
CA ARG A 46 -48.92 -7.10 -5.68
C ARG A 46 -49.17 -6.71 -4.22
N SER A 47 -50.39 -6.97 -3.78
CA SER A 47 -50.99 -6.46 -2.54
C SER A 47 -50.79 -7.37 -1.33
N ASN A 48 -51.04 -6.79 -0.15
CA ASN A 48 -50.99 -7.44 1.16
C ASN A 48 -51.94 -8.64 1.28
N ILE A 49 -51.53 -9.62 2.10
CA ILE A 49 -52.45 -10.53 2.81
C ILE A 49 -52.01 -10.57 4.28
N ASN A 50 -52.91 -10.17 5.19
CA ASN A 50 -52.74 -10.36 6.63
C ASN A 50 -53.24 -11.75 7.04
N ALA A 51 -52.53 -12.44 7.93
CA ALA A 51 -53.07 -13.50 8.78
C ALA A 51 -52.36 -13.47 10.14
N ALA A 52 -53.12 -13.58 11.22
CA ALA A 52 -52.66 -13.28 12.58
C ALA A 52 -52.11 -14.50 13.33
N VAL A 53 -51.14 -14.28 14.23
CA VAL A 53 -50.95 -15.10 15.44
C VAL A 53 -50.73 -14.20 16.66
N THR A 54 -51.80 -14.04 17.42
CA THR A 54 -51.91 -14.07 18.89
C THR A 54 -50.83 -13.39 19.75
N ALA A 55 -51.21 -12.31 20.42
CA ALA A 55 -50.47 -11.72 21.53
C ALA A 55 -50.55 -12.57 22.81
N LYS A 56 -49.49 -12.51 23.63
CA LYS A 56 -49.60 -12.70 25.09
C LYS A 56 -48.94 -11.53 25.82
N LYS A 57 -49.77 -10.69 26.42
CA LYS A 57 -49.38 -9.70 27.43
C LYS A 57 -49.24 -10.40 28.77
N SER A 58 -48.19 -10.08 29.53
CA SER A 58 -48.24 -10.10 30.99
C SER A 58 -47.32 -9.02 31.54
N SER A 59 -47.89 -7.85 31.76
CA SER A 59 -47.30 -6.82 32.62
C SER A 59 -47.43 -7.24 34.08
N LEU A 60 -46.39 -7.03 34.88
CA LEU A 60 -46.56 -6.85 36.31
C LEU A 60 -45.65 -5.71 36.78
N VAL A 61 -46.25 -4.82 37.56
CA VAL A 61 -45.69 -3.55 38.03
C VAL A 61 -44.93 -3.77 39.33
N GLY A 62 -43.82 -3.06 39.51
CA GLY A 62 -43.05 -3.02 40.75
C GLY A 62 -42.23 -1.75 40.81
N SER A 63 -42.79 -0.69 41.39
CA SER A 63 -42.16 0.61 41.61
C SER A 63 -41.60 0.73 43.02
N GLU A 64 -40.38 1.27 43.17
CA GLU A 64 -39.86 2.16 44.24
C GLU A 64 -38.32 2.16 44.16
N LEU A 65 -37.61 3.28 43.93
CA LEU A 65 -37.36 4.47 44.77
C LEU A 65 -36.32 4.27 45.91
N TRP A 66 -35.09 4.77 45.66
CA TRP A 66 -34.45 5.90 46.38
C TRP A 66 -33.04 5.67 47.03
N LYS A 67 -32.17 6.66 46.75
CA LYS A 67 -30.93 7.12 47.44
C LYS A 67 -29.66 6.25 47.58
N SER A 68 -28.68 6.59 46.74
CA SER A 68 -27.44 7.34 47.09
C SER A 68 -26.85 7.24 48.51
N SER A 69 -25.55 6.92 48.57
CA SER A 69 -24.57 7.76 49.28
C SER A 69 -23.17 7.67 48.66
N GLN A 70 -22.41 8.77 48.73
CA GLN A 70 -20.97 8.83 48.38
C GLN A 70 -20.11 8.50 49.61
N ALA A 71 -18.89 7.99 49.41
CA ALA A 71 -17.71 8.44 50.16
C ALA A 71 -16.38 7.96 49.53
N ASN A 72 -15.40 8.86 49.56
CA ASN A 72 -14.01 8.70 49.12
C ASN A 72 -13.25 7.53 49.79
N THR A 73 -12.26 6.95 49.11
CA THR A 73 -10.82 7.21 49.39
C THR A 73 -9.90 6.37 48.50
N SER A 74 -8.77 6.97 48.08
CA SER A 74 -7.65 6.29 47.40
C SER A 74 -6.46 6.14 48.37
N PRO A 75 -5.32 5.56 47.95
CA PRO A 75 -4.91 4.20 48.28
C PRO A 75 -3.72 4.16 49.28
N PRO A 76 -3.13 2.98 49.53
CA PRO A 76 -1.72 2.94 49.92
C PRO A 76 -0.85 2.02 49.04
N THR A 77 0.43 2.39 49.02
CA THR A 77 1.56 1.79 48.31
C THR A 77 2.40 0.86 49.20
N GLU A 78 3.46 0.29 48.60
CA GLU A 78 4.64 -0.34 49.23
C GLU A 78 4.52 -1.75 49.82
N TRP A 79 5.23 -2.69 49.18
CA TRP A 79 5.59 -3.99 49.74
C TRP A 79 7.03 -3.93 50.26
N LYS A 80 7.23 -4.33 51.53
CA LYS A 80 8.52 -4.23 52.25
C LYS A 80 9.61 -5.18 51.71
N ARG A 81 10.87 -4.70 51.77
CA ARG A 81 12.08 -5.53 51.77
C ARG A 81 12.30 -6.15 53.17
N SER A 82 12.80 -7.39 53.23
CA SER A 82 13.97 -7.80 54.05
C SER A 82 14.13 -9.32 54.07
N LEU A 83 15.31 -9.82 53.72
CA LEU A 83 15.97 -10.83 54.54
C LEU A 83 17.49 -10.61 54.47
N LEU A 84 18.12 -10.52 55.64
CA LEU A 84 19.55 -10.29 55.82
C LEU A 84 20.20 -11.61 56.25
N GLY A 85 21.25 -12.04 55.56
CA GLY A 85 22.10 -13.17 55.94
C GLY A 85 23.56 -12.81 55.73
N LYS A 86 24.25 -12.40 56.81
CA LYS A 86 25.68 -12.07 56.79
C LYS A 86 26.51 -13.33 56.97
N PHE A 87 27.61 -13.49 56.23
CA PHE A 87 28.78 -14.22 56.77
C PHE A 87 30.11 -13.60 56.30
N ALA A 88 31.01 -13.50 57.29
CA ALA A 88 32.45 -13.26 57.34
C ALA A 88 33.22 -12.69 56.13
N LEU A 89 34.00 -11.64 56.44
CA LEU A 89 35.13 -11.14 55.67
C LEU A 89 36.35 -12.08 55.87
N GLY A 90 37.09 -12.39 54.81
CA GLY A 90 38.36 -13.12 54.89
C GLY A 90 39.23 -12.85 53.67
N ALA A 91 40.33 -12.12 53.86
CA ALA A 91 41.24 -11.74 52.78
C ALA A 91 42.64 -12.32 53.03
N ALA A 92 43.14 -13.15 52.11
CA ALA A 92 44.57 -13.42 51.96
C ALA A 92 44.89 -14.07 50.59
N LEU A 93 45.75 -13.37 49.83
CA LEU A 93 46.80 -13.92 48.94
C LEU A 93 46.45 -15.00 47.89
N GLY A 94 46.40 -14.55 46.63
CA GLY A 94 47.47 -14.90 45.68
C GLY A 94 47.29 -16.10 44.72
N VAL A 95 48.03 -16.00 43.61
CA VAL A 95 48.26 -17.01 42.56
C VAL A 95 47.06 -17.28 41.64
N GLY A 96 47.19 -16.80 40.41
CA GLY A 96 46.10 -16.77 39.45
C GLY A 96 45.80 -18.10 38.75
N THR A 97 44.51 -18.25 38.47
CA THR A 97 44.00 -18.77 37.19
C THR A 97 42.84 -17.88 36.75
N VAL A 98 43.03 -17.09 35.69
CA VAL A 98 41.90 -16.39 35.05
C VAL A 98 41.12 -17.42 34.24
N THR A 99 40.24 -18.14 34.93
CA THR A 99 39.23 -18.99 34.26
C THR A 99 38.23 -18.07 33.59
N LEU A 100 38.50 -17.75 32.33
CA LEU A 100 37.66 -16.92 31.49
C LEU A 100 36.31 -17.63 31.25
N VAL A 101 35.33 -17.43 32.14
CA VAL A 101 33.93 -17.84 31.93
C VAL A 101 33.31 -16.92 30.89
N ARG A 102 33.80 -17.06 29.64
CA ARG A 102 33.16 -16.53 28.45
C ARG A 102 32.02 -17.48 28.14
N SER A 103 30.86 -17.24 28.73
CA SER A 103 29.64 -18.01 28.48
C SER A 103 29.23 -17.88 27.00
N VAL A 104 29.73 -18.79 26.18
CA VAL A 104 29.31 -18.98 24.79
C VAL A 104 27.89 -19.53 24.80
N HIS A 105 26.90 -18.64 24.88
CA HIS A 105 25.51 -18.95 24.51
C HIS A 105 25.25 -18.71 23.00
N THR A 106 26.23 -18.16 22.28
CA THR A 106 26.25 -18.08 20.82
C THR A 106 26.74 -19.40 20.22
N GLY A 107 25.84 -20.36 19.99
CA GLY A 107 26.15 -21.56 19.21
C GLY A 107 25.64 -22.91 19.73
N ALA A 108 24.55 -22.96 20.51
CA ALA A 108 23.94 -24.23 20.91
C ALA A 108 22.40 -24.23 21.01
N VAL A 109 21.70 -23.20 20.50
CA VAL A 109 20.34 -23.42 20.00
C VAL A 109 20.50 -24.17 18.69
N THR A 110 20.65 -25.49 18.80
CA THR A 110 20.69 -26.40 17.66
C THR A 110 19.53 -26.05 16.74
N ALA A 111 19.85 -25.69 15.51
CA ALA A 111 18.88 -25.34 14.49
C ALA A 111 18.10 -26.59 14.04
N MET A 112 17.25 -27.09 14.92
CA MET A 112 15.94 -27.66 14.57
C MET A 112 15.12 -26.52 13.95
N ALA A 113 15.58 -26.02 12.80
CA ALA A 113 14.85 -25.10 11.97
C ALA A 113 13.58 -25.86 11.59
N LEU A 114 12.48 -25.53 12.26
CA LEU A 114 11.17 -26.07 11.98
C LEU A 114 10.87 -25.65 10.55
N LYS A 115 11.17 -26.51 9.57
CA LYS A 115 11.07 -26.15 8.16
C LYS A 115 9.60 -26.09 7.80
N VAL A 116 8.99 -24.95 8.08
CA VAL A 116 7.56 -24.72 7.89
C VAL A 116 7.23 -24.93 6.43
N ASN A 117 6.33 -25.87 6.17
CA ASN A 117 5.77 -26.07 4.85
C ASN A 117 4.67 -25.04 4.59
N LEU A 118 5.01 -23.95 3.88
CA LEU A 118 4.07 -22.91 3.46
C LEU A 118 3.27 -23.27 2.20
N ASP A 119 3.36 -24.50 1.70
CA ASP A 119 2.55 -25.05 0.60
C ASP A 119 1.37 -25.90 1.10
N SER A 120 1.37 -26.33 2.36
CA SER A 120 0.29 -27.13 2.97
C SER A 120 -0.58 -26.30 3.93
N ALA A 121 -1.86 -26.67 4.04
CA ALA A 121 -2.81 -26.13 5.02
C ALA A 121 -2.80 -26.90 6.36
N ASP A 122 -2.04 -27.99 6.49
CA ASP A 122 -2.16 -28.95 7.59
C ASP A 122 -1.50 -28.45 8.89
N GLY A 123 -0.44 -27.65 8.77
CA GLY A 123 0.29 -27.07 9.90
C GLY A 123 -0.50 -26.07 10.76
N ASP A 124 0.01 -25.80 11.95
CA ASP A 124 -0.55 -24.82 12.88
C ASP A 124 -0.16 -23.39 12.46
N TRP A 125 -1.16 -22.57 12.11
CA TRP A 125 -0.94 -21.20 11.65
C TRP A 125 -0.36 -20.31 12.76
N LYS A 126 -0.68 -20.56 14.03
CA LYS A 126 -0.18 -19.77 15.16
C LYS A 126 1.32 -19.98 15.32
N LYS A 127 1.74 -21.24 15.48
CA LYS A 127 3.16 -21.62 15.57
C LYS A 127 3.94 -21.17 14.33
N THR A 128 3.34 -21.27 13.15
CA THR A 128 3.94 -20.77 11.90
C THR A 128 4.16 -19.26 11.93
N LYS A 129 3.14 -18.50 12.35
CA LYS A 129 3.20 -17.04 12.45
C LYS A 129 4.25 -16.61 13.48
N ASP A 130 4.22 -17.20 14.67
CA ASP A 130 5.16 -16.89 15.77
C ASP A 130 6.61 -17.20 15.37
N PHE A 131 6.83 -18.35 14.70
CA PHE A 131 8.13 -18.70 14.12
C PHE A 131 8.59 -17.66 13.09
N LEU A 132 7.79 -17.37 12.06
CA LEU A 132 8.17 -16.44 10.98
C LEU A 132 8.38 -14.99 11.47
N LEU A 133 7.71 -14.57 12.55
CA LEU A 133 7.90 -13.26 13.18
C LEU A 133 9.12 -13.20 14.11
N SER A 134 9.64 -14.35 14.55
CA SER A 134 10.87 -14.44 15.37
C SER A 134 12.18 -14.39 14.56
N LEU A 135 12.10 -14.63 13.24
CA LEU A 135 13.24 -14.66 12.33
C LEU A 135 13.73 -13.24 11.96
N SER A 136 15.02 -13.11 11.62
CA SER A 136 15.56 -11.89 11.01
C SER A 136 15.00 -11.67 9.60
N VAL A 137 15.21 -10.49 9.01
CA VAL A 137 14.76 -10.22 7.62
C VAL A 137 15.48 -11.15 6.64
N GLU A 138 16.77 -11.37 6.85
CA GLU A 138 17.63 -12.25 6.05
C GLU A 138 17.15 -13.71 6.12
N ASP A 139 16.83 -14.21 7.31
CA ASP A 139 16.31 -15.57 7.49
C ASP A 139 14.92 -15.71 6.87
N ARG A 140 14.03 -14.71 7.04
CA ARG A 140 12.68 -14.72 6.46
C ARG A 140 12.68 -14.83 4.94
N ARG A 141 13.68 -14.26 4.24
CA ARG A 141 13.79 -14.32 2.76
C ARG A 141 13.80 -15.74 2.20
N HIS A 142 14.28 -16.73 2.96
CA HIS A 142 14.25 -18.15 2.57
C HIS A 142 12.85 -18.76 2.49
N TYR A 143 11.83 -18.09 3.05
CA TYR A 143 10.44 -18.53 3.08
C TYR A 143 9.53 -17.76 2.11
N TYR A 144 10.07 -16.80 1.34
CA TYR A 144 9.29 -16.02 0.39
C TYR A 144 8.91 -16.87 -0.82
N LYS A 145 7.64 -16.80 -1.21
CA LYS A 145 7.07 -17.57 -2.33
C LYS A 145 6.98 -16.74 -3.63
N THR A 146 7.27 -15.45 -3.56
CA THR A 146 7.28 -14.56 -4.73
C THR A 146 8.57 -14.71 -5.53
N SER A 147 8.49 -14.55 -6.85
CA SER A 147 9.66 -14.49 -7.74
C SER A 147 10.37 -13.13 -7.58
N GLY A 148 11.10 -12.99 -6.47
CA GLY A 148 11.77 -11.77 -6.01
C GLY A 148 10.94 -10.95 -5.02
N SER A 149 11.63 -10.04 -4.32
CA SER A 149 11.08 -9.00 -3.45
C SER A 149 11.65 -7.62 -3.82
N VAL A 150 11.03 -6.56 -3.32
CA VAL A 150 11.47 -5.16 -3.46
C VAL A 150 11.68 -4.63 -2.05
N GLN A 151 12.91 -4.22 -1.71
CA GLN A 151 13.23 -3.73 -0.36
C GLN A 151 12.72 -2.31 -0.17
N LEU A 152 12.42 -1.93 1.08
CA LEU A 152 11.90 -0.59 1.40
C LEU A 152 12.82 0.55 0.91
N ASP A 153 14.14 0.35 0.94
CA ASP A 153 15.13 1.32 0.49
C ASP A 153 15.20 1.45 -1.05
N ASP A 154 14.80 0.42 -1.79
CA ASP A 154 14.67 0.46 -3.26
C ASP A 154 13.42 1.25 -3.71
N ILE A 155 12.50 1.55 -2.79
CA ILE A 155 11.24 2.23 -3.10
C ILE A 155 11.43 3.75 -2.99
N PRO A 156 11.34 4.51 -4.11
CA PRO A 156 11.63 5.94 -4.12
C PRO A 156 10.67 6.71 -3.22
N VAL A 157 11.23 7.63 -2.45
CA VAL A 157 10.49 8.65 -1.71
C VAL A 157 9.75 9.55 -2.69
N TRP A 158 8.51 9.94 -2.35
CA TRP A 158 7.85 11.06 -2.98
C TRP A 158 8.59 12.37 -2.67
N THR A 159 9.30 12.90 -3.66
CA THR A 159 9.87 14.24 -3.66
C THR A 159 8.97 15.15 -4.49
N PRO A 160 8.21 16.08 -3.90
CA PRO A 160 7.39 17.01 -4.67
C PRO A 160 8.29 17.94 -5.51
N ALA A 161 7.94 18.10 -6.78
CA ALA A 161 8.75 18.89 -7.72
C ALA A 161 8.71 20.38 -7.37
N SER A 162 9.88 21.00 -7.19
CA SER A 162 10.02 22.43 -6.94
C SER A 162 9.43 23.25 -8.10
N GLY A 163 8.72 24.34 -7.77
CA GLY A 163 8.22 25.30 -8.76
C GLY A 163 6.87 24.97 -9.40
N VAL A 164 6.23 23.84 -9.10
CA VAL A 164 4.86 23.57 -9.58
C VAL A 164 3.85 24.32 -8.70
N SER A 165 3.36 25.46 -9.20
CA SER A 165 2.35 26.29 -8.53
C SER A 165 0.95 25.66 -8.57
N VAL A 166 0.75 24.57 -7.81
CA VAL A 166 -0.58 24.03 -7.52
C VAL A 166 -1.11 24.67 -6.23
N ARG A 167 -2.39 25.05 -6.18
CA ARG A 167 -3.05 25.48 -4.93
C ARG A 167 -3.21 24.27 -4.00
N ALA A 168 -2.21 24.04 -3.15
CA ALA A 168 -2.21 22.95 -2.18
C ALA A 168 -3.42 23.02 -1.22
N ARG A 169 -3.93 21.86 -0.82
CA ARG A 169 -5.01 21.73 0.17
C ARG A 169 -4.48 21.73 1.61
N TYR A 170 -3.24 21.26 1.81
CA TYR A 170 -2.54 21.22 3.09
C TYR A 170 -1.23 22.01 2.98
N GLN A 171 -0.73 22.52 4.11
CA GLN A 171 0.61 23.13 4.17
C GLN A 171 1.71 22.06 4.14
N LYS A 172 2.93 22.41 3.72
CA LYS A 172 4.10 21.53 3.89
C LYS A 172 4.27 21.20 5.39
N ASN A 173 4.61 19.96 5.70
CA ASN A 173 5.01 19.53 7.03
C ASN A 173 6.29 18.71 6.90
N GLU A 174 7.41 19.29 7.33
CA GLU A 174 8.77 18.70 7.24
C GLU A 174 8.88 17.37 7.97
N LYS A 175 8.03 17.13 8.98
CA LYS A 175 7.96 15.85 9.70
C LYS A 175 7.47 14.70 8.82
N LEU A 176 6.84 15.02 7.68
CA LEU A 176 6.35 14.07 6.68
C LEU A 176 7.31 13.90 5.51
N ASP A 177 8.41 14.66 5.48
CA ASP A 177 9.46 14.50 4.48
C ASP A 177 9.96 13.05 4.53
N ARG A 178 10.09 12.44 3.35
CA ARG A 178 10.50 11.02 3.19
C ARG A 178 9.53 9.98 3.75
N LYS A 179 8.34 10.34 4.25
CA LYS A 179 7.33 9.39 4.76
C LYS A 179 6.33 8.89 3.71
N ILE A 180 6.27 9.49 2.53
CA ILE A 180 5.39 9.02 1.43
C ILE A 180 6.22 8.42 0.30
N SER A 181 5.68 7.36 -0.33
CA SER A 181 6.14 6.83 -1.62
C SER A 181 4.95 6.56 -2.55
N LEU A 182 5.16 6.77 -3.84
CA LEU A 182 4.27 6.28 -4.90
C LEU A 182 5.02 5.17 -5.66
N TYR A 183 4.54 3.94 -5.54
CA TYR A 183 5.12 2.77 -6.20
C TYR A 183 4.11 2.17 -7.17
N CYS A 184 4.55 1.74 -8.34
CA CYS A 184 3.69 1.12 -9.35
C CYS A 184 4.17 -0.31 -9.61
N GLY A 185 3.36 -1.29 -9.22
CA GLY A 185 3.71 -2.70 -9.37
C GLY A 185 2.90 -3.65 -8.49
N ASP A 186 3.45 -4.85 -8.27
CA ASP A 186 2.83 -5.92 -7.50
C ASP A 186 3.09 -5.74 -5.99
N ILE A 187 2.03 -5.42 -5.23
CA ILE A 187 2.09 -5.22 -3.78
C ILE A 187 2.58 -6.46 -3.03
N THR A 188 2.40 -7.66 -3.59
CA THR A 188 2.81 -8.91 -2.93
C THR A 188 4.32 -9.07 -2.83
N LYS A 189 5.09 -8.28 -3.59
CA LYS A 189 6.56 -8.32 -3.60
C LYS A 189 7.23 -7.34 -2.63
N LEU A 190 6.47 -6.46 -1.98
CA LEU A 190 7.04 -5.40 -1.14
C LEU A 190 7.52 -5.96 0.22
N GLU A 191 8.81 -5.82 0.49
CA GLU A 191 9.44 -6.20 1.76
C GLU A 191 9.27 -5.05 2.77
N VAL A 192 8.09 -4.98 3.37
CA VAL A 192 7.66 -3.98 4.35
C VAL A 192 7.08 -4.64 5.61
N ASP A 193 6.75 -3.88 6.64
CA ASP A 193 6.13 -4.46 7.83
C ASP A 193 4.70 -4.93 7.55
N ALA A 194 3.88 -4.12 6.86
CA ALA A 194 2.51 -4.49 6.51
C ALA A 194 2.15 -4.11 5.06
N ILE A 195 1.47 -5.03 4.37
CA ILE A 195 0.69 -4.68 3.17
C ILE A 195 -0.80 -4.71 3.51
N VAL A 196 -1.58 -3.83 2.89
CA VAL A 196 -3.02 -3.78 3.05
C VAL A 196 -3.69 -4.59 1.93
N ASN A 197 -4.67 -5.42 2.31
CA ASN A 197 -5.50 -6.18 1.39
C ASN A 197 -6.87 -5.50 1.27
N ALA A 198 -7.26 -5.12 0.05
CA ALA A 198 -8.62 -4.72 -0.28
C ALA A 198 -9.52 -5.99 -0.36
N ALA A 199 -9.91 -6.46 0.82
CA ALA A 199 -10.59 -7.73 1.02
C ALA A 199 -12.12 -7.61 0.88
N ASN A 200 -12.77 -8.77 0.86
CA ASN A 200 -14.22 -8.89 0.98
C ASN A 200 -14.63 -9.30 2.42
N LYS A 201 -15.92 -9.14 2.77
CA LYS A 201 -16.43 -9.42 4.13
C LYS A 201 -16.06 -10.78 4.72
N THR A 202 -15.85 -11.81 3.89
CA THR A 202 -15.52 -13.16 4.40
C THR A 202 -14.06 -13.31 4.86
N LEU A 203 -13.15 -12.47 4.37
CA LEU A 203 -11.69 -12.62 4.48
C LEU A 203 -11.10 -13.92 3.87
N LEU A 204 -11.88 -14.72 3.14
CA LEU A 204 -11.45 -16.04 2.63
C LEU A 204 -10.77 -15.99 1.24
N GLY A 205 -10.32 -14.81 0.83
CA GLY A 205 -9.77 -14.51 -0.49
C GLY A 205 -10.83 -14.21 -1.56
N GLY A 206 -10.36 -13.91 -2.77
CA GLY A 206 -11.21 -13.53 -3.89
C GLY A 206 -10.43 -13.36 -5.20
N GLY A 207 -10.91 -12.46 -6.07
CA GLY A 207 -10.19 -12.01 -7.27
C GLY A 207 -9.20 -10.87 -7.00
N GLY A 208 -8.67 -10.26 -8.06
CA GLY A 208 -7.86 -9.03 -7.96
C GLY A 208 -6.65 -9.16 -7.02
N VAL A 209 -6.40 -8.09 -6.25
CA VAL A 209 -5.30 -8.00 -5.28
C VAL A 209 -5.46 -8.98 -4.11
N ASP A 210 -6.70 -9.20 -3.64
CA ASP A 210 -7.03 -10.16 -2.58
C ASP A 210 -6.60 -11.59 -2.97
N GLY A 211 -6.97 -12.01 -4.18
CA GLY A 211 -6.52 -13.27 -4.75
C GLY A 211 -5.01 -13.36 -4.95
N ALA A 212 -4.34 -12.27 -5.33
CA ALA A 212 -2.88 -12.24 -5.48
C ALA A 212 -2.18 -12.44 -4.12
N ILE A 213 -2.60 -11.69 -3.10
CA ILE A 213 -2.11 -11.78 -1.73
C ILE A 213 -2.30 -13.20 -1.18
N HIS A 214 -3.49 -13.79 -1.32
CA HIS A 214 -3.74 -15.17 -0.85
C HIS A 214 -2.90 -16.23 -1.60
N ARG A 215 -2.64 -16.07 -2.90
CA ARG A 215 -1.76 -16.99 -3.64
C ARG A 215 -0.30 -16.88 -3.20
N ALA A 216 0.21 -15.65 -3.02
CA ALA A 216 1.59 -15.40 -2.62
C ALA A 216 1.87 -15.77 -1.14
N ALA A 217 0.95 -15.47 -0.22
CA ALA A 217 1.08 -15.84 1.19
C ALA A 217 0.97 -17.35 1.43
N GLY A 218 0.15 -18.04 0.63
CA GLY A 218 -0.12 -19.48 0.77
C GLY A 218 -1.30 -19.80 1.70
N PRO A 219 -1.62 -21.10 1.86
CA PRO A 219 -2.83 -21.58 2.56
C PRO A 219 -2.93 -21.16 4.03
N MET A 220 -1.81 -20.94 4.71
CA MET A 220 -1.81 -20.51 6.12
C MET A 220 -2.52 -19.16 6.34
N LEU A 221 -2.42 -18.22 5.38
CA LEU A 221 -3.14 -16.95 5.46
C LEU A 221 -4.65 -17.19 5.51
N LYS A 222 -5.18 -18.06 4.64
CA LYS A 222 -6.61 -18.40 4.63
C LYS A 222 -7.04 -19.12 5.91
N LYS A 223 -6.17 -19.93 6.50
CA LYS A 223 -6.41 -20.63 7.78
C LYS A 223 -6.50 -19.66 8.96
N GLU A 224 -5.66 -18.63 8.99
CA GLU A 224 -5.76 -17.55 9.98
C GLU A 224 -7.01 -16.68 9.74
N CYS A 225 -7.28 -16.24 8.50
CA CYS A 225 -8.47 -15.45 8.16
C CYS A 225 -9.78 -16.12 8.62
N ALA A 226 -9.89 -17.45 8.46
CA ALA A 226 -11.06 -18.20 8.91
C ALA A 226 -11.31 -18.12 10.44
N SER A 227 -10.28 -17.83 11.24
CA SER A 227 -10.41 -17.61 12.68
C SER A 227 -10.79 -16.18 13.09
N LEU A 228 -10.80 -15.22 12.15
CA LEU A 228 -11.07 -13.81 12.43
C LEU A 228 -12.56 -13.43 12.42
N HIS A 229 -13.44 -14.35 12.00
CA HIS A 229 -14.89 -14.15 11.93
C HIS A 229 -15.29 -12.89 11.13
N CYS A 230 -15.08 -12.94 9.81
CA CYS A 230 -15.44 -11.88 8.84
C CYS A 230 -14.77 -10.51 9.11
N CYS A 231 -15.10 -9.49 8.32
CA CYS A 231 -14.78 -8.09 8.58
C CYS A 231 -15.88 -7.20 8.01
N GLU A 232 -16.27 -6.15 8.73
CA GLU A 232 -17.27 -5.19 8.26
C GLU A 232 -16.66 -4.11 7.36
N THR A 233 -17.52 -3.45 6.58
CA THR A 233 -17.13 -2.38 5.68
C THR A 233 -16.53 -1.21 6.46
N GLY A 234 -15.35 -0.72 6.07
CA GLY A 234 -14.61 0.32 6.79
C GLY A 234 -13.70 -0.21 7.90
N GLU A 235 -13.88 -1.45 8.36
CA GLU A 235 -13.06 -2.06 9.42
C GLU A 235 -11.80 -2.73 8.87
N ALA A 236 -10.84 -3.02 9.76
CA ALA A 236 -9.59 -3.69 9.43
C ALA A 236 -9.22 -4.78 10.44
N LYS A 237 -8.61 -5.88 9.98
CA LYS A 237 -8.08 -6.97 10.82
C LYS A 237 -6.72 -7.44 10.30
N ILE A 238 -5.81 -7.85 11.20
CA ILE A 238 -4.42 -8.21 10.86
C ILE A 238 -4.10 -9.70 10.99
N THR A 239 -3.33 -10.21 10.03
CA THR A 239 -2.81 -11.58 9.94
C THR A 239 -1.29 -11.58 9.74
N GLY A 240 -0.64 -12.74 9.81
CA GLY A 240 0.74 -12.90 9.37
C GLY A 240 0.89 -12.83 7.84
N GLY A 241 2.07 -12.45 7.34
CA GLY A 241 2.37 -12.42 5.90
C GLY A 241 2.68 -13.78 5.27
N TYR A 242 3.07 -14.77 6.08
CA TYR A 242 3.42 -16.12 5.64
C TYR A 242 4.47 -16.13 4.51
N GLY A 243 4.10 -16.58 3.30
CA GLY A 243 4.99 -16.60 2.13
C GLY A 243 5.26 -15.24 1.47
N LEU A 244 4.70 -14.14 2.01
CA LEU A 244 4.98 -12.79 1.55
C LEU A 244 6.29 -12.24 2.14
N PRO A 245 6.98 -11.34 1.41
CA PRO A 245 8.03 -10.50 1.97
C PRO A 245 7.55 -9.66 3.17
N ALA A 246 6.32 -9.14 3.08
CA ALA A 246 5.66 -8.41 4.14
C ALA A 246 5.52 -9.23 5.45
N LYS A 247 5.74 -8.62 6.62
CA LYS A 247 5.59 -9.33 7.92
C LYS A 247 4.12 -9.63 8.23
N TYR A 248 3.23 -8.71 7.87
CA TYR A 248 1.79 -8.77 8.14
C TYR A 248 0.95 -8.45 6.90
N VAL A 249 -0.29 -8.94 6.88
CA VAL A 249 -1.35 -8.46 5.98
C VAL A 249 -2.44 -7.82 6.83
N ILE A 250 -2.83 -6.61 6.49
CA ILE A 250 -3.97 -5.90 7.11
C ILE A 250 -5.12 -5.95 6.12
N HIS A 251 -6.14 -6.76 6.42
CA HIS A 251 -7.31 -6.93 5.59
C HIS A 251 -8.34 -5.87 5.96
N THR A 252 -8.79 -5.08 4.99
CA THR A 252 -9.85 -4.08 5.17
C THR A 252 -10.88 -4.22 4.07
N VAL A 253 -12.15 -3.97 4.39
CA VAL A 253 -13.28 -4.16 3.46
C VAL A 253 -13.78 -2.81 3.00
N GLY A 254 -13.48 -2.47 1.75
CA GLY A 254 -13.93 -1.22 1.13
C GLY A 254 -15.44 -1.21 0.82
N PRO A 255 -16.06 -0.03 0.69
CA PRO A 255 -17.44 0.11 0.23
C PRO A 255 -17.61 -0.38 -1.21
N ILE A 256 -18.83 -0.85 -1.53
CA ILE A 256 -19.26 -1.24 -2.88
C ILE A 256 -20.18 -0.15 -3.41
N ILE A 257 -19.86 0.42 -4.57
CA ILE A 257 -20.63 1.51 -5.16
C ILE A 257 -21.77 0.96 -6.02
N GLN A 258 -23.01 1.36 -5.70
CA GLN A 258 -24.20 1.03 -6.48
C GLN A 258 -24.84 2.33 -6.99
N GLY A 259 -24.42 2.75 -8.18
CA GLY A 259 -24.85 4.02 -8.78
C GLY A 259 -23.87 5.17 -8.52
N GLY A 260 -23.92 5.76 -7.34
CA GLY A 260 -23.12 6.95 -6.97
C GLY A 260 -22.36 6.80 -5.66
N VAL A 261 -21.49 7.77 -5.37
CA VAL A 261 -20.76 7.88 -4.10
C VAL A 261 -21.47 8.91 -3.21
N GLU A 262 -22.00 8.48 -2.08
CA GLU A 262 -22.57 9.35 -1.04
C GLU A 262 -21.58 9.50 0.14
N GLU A 263 -22.00 10.16 1.22
CA GLU A 263 -21.11 10.40 2.37
C GLU A 263 -20.85 9.13 3.18
N GLU A 264 -21.73 8.12 3.09
CA GLU A 264 -21.49 6.82 3.73
C GLU A 264 -20.31 6.09 3.08
N GLU A 265 -20.24 6.02 1.75
CA GLU A 265 -19.14 5.37 1.05
C GLU A 265 -17.84 6.16 1.19
N ARG A 266 -17.88 7.50 1.19
CA ARG A 266 -16.70 8.32 1.51
C ARG A 266 -16.17 8.00 2.91
N ARG A 267 -17.04 7.98 3.92
CA ARG A 267 -16.67 7.66 5.31
C ARG A 267 -16.14 6.23 5.43
N ALA A 268 -16.77 5.26 4.76
CA ALA A 268 -16.32 3.88 4.75
C ALA A 268 -14.92 3.74 4.12
N LEU A 269 -14.66 4.39 2.98
CA LEU A 269 -13.34 4.36 2.35
C LEU A 269 -12.28 5.04 3.24
N ARG A 270 -12.55 6.21 3.82
CA ARG A 270 -11.67 6.87 4.81
C ARG A 270 -11.38 5.94 5.99
N SER A 271 -12.40 5.26 6.51
CA SER A 271 -12.25 4.31 7.63
C SER A 271 -11.32 3.16 7.28
N CYS A 272 -11.37 2.62 6.04
CA CYS A 272 -10.44 1.57 5.60
C CYS A 272 -8.98 2.00 5.73
N TYR A 273 -8.62 3.19 5.24
CA TYR A 273 -7.25 3.71 5.35
C TYR A 273 -6.88 4.00 6.82
N LYS A 274 -7.74 4.69 7.57
CA LYS A 274 -7.50 5.06 8.97
C LYS A 274 -7.33 3.84 9.87
N ASN A 275 -8.27 2.90 9.83
CA ASN A 275 -8.27 1.69 10.65
C ASN A 275 -7.10 0.78 10.27
N SER A 276 -6.67 0.75 8.99
CA SER A 276 -5.47 0.03 8.59
C SER A 276 -4.18 0.65 9.14
N LEU A 277 -4.04 1.98 9.10
CA LEU A 277 -2.90 2.69 9.71
C LEU A 277 -2.85 2.51 11.23
N GLN A 278 -4.01 2.60 11.89
CA GLN A 278 -4.14 2.32 13.32
C GLN A 278 -3.70 0.89 13.65
N THR A 279 -4.28 -0.11 12.96
CA THR A 279 -3.92 -1.54 13.12
C THR A 279 -2.41 -1.78 12.93
N ALA A 280 -1.78 -1.10 11.96
CA ALA A 280 -0.34 -1.20 11.73
C ALA A 280 0.47 -0.67 12.92
N THR A 281 0.17 0.56 13.37
CA THR A 281 0.93 1.19 14.46
C THR A 281 0.71 0.52 15.81
N GLU A 282 -0.48 -0.04 16.07
CA GLU A 282 -0.75 -0.90 17.25
C GLU A 282 0.06 -2.21 17.25
N LYS A 283 0.56 -2.64 16.09
CA LYS A 283 1.49 -3.76 15.94
C LYS A 283 2.94 -3.33 15.73
N ALA A 284 3.24 -2.05 15.99
CA ALA A 284 4.55 -1.43 15.82
C ALA A 284 5.13 -1.58 14.39
N ALA A 285 4.28 -1.83 13.39
CA ALA A 285 4.66 -1.81 11.99
C ALA A 285 4.96 -0.37 11.58
N ARG A 286 6.16 -0.12 11.05
CA ARG A 286 6.65 1.22 10.70
C ARG A 286 6.53 1.52 9.21
N SER A 287 6.40 0.49 8.38
CA SER A 287 6.20 0.60 6.93
C SER A 287 4.91 -0.08 6.47
N VAL A 288 4.05 0.67 5.77
CA VAL A 288 2.72 0.20 5.33
C VAL A 288 2.50 0.52 3.85
N ALA A 289 2.11 -0.48 3.05
CA ALA A 289 1.73 -0.29 1.65
C ALA A 289 0.22 -0.49 1.42
N PHE A 290 -0.39 0.43 0.66
CA PHE A 290 -1.82 0.42 0.31
C PHE A 290 -2.02 0.16 -1.18
N PRO A 291 -2.94 -0.74 -1.58
CA PRO A 291 -3.47 -0.81 -2.93
C PRO A 291 -4.55 0.27 -3.14
N CYS A 292 -5.04 0.42 -4.37
CA CYS A 292 -6.23 1.24 -4.65
C CYS A 292 -7.50 0.54 -4.11
N ILE A 293 -7.88 0.80 -2.84
CA ILE A 293 -9.05 0.18 -2.21
C ILE A 293 -10.34 0.61 -2.94
N SER A 294 -11.24 -0.36 -3.16
CA SER A 294 -12.52 -0.24 -3.86
C SER A 294 -12.54 0.20 -5.34
N THR A 295 -11.43 0.62 -5.96
CA THR A 295 -11.44 1.10 -7.36
C THR A 295 -11.52 0.00 -8.43
N GLY A 296 -11.43 -1.27 -8.02
CA GLY A 296 -11.64 -2.43 -8.89
C GLY A 296 -13.11 -2.83 -9.00
N ILE A 297 -13.41 -4.11 -8.75
CA ILE A 297 -14.78 -4.67 -8.85
C ILE A 297 -15.82 -4.04 -7.91
N TYR A 298 -15.40 -3.21 -6.95
CA TYR A 298 -16.29 -2.48 -6.04
C TYR A 298 -16.70 -1.10 -6.59
N GLY A 299 -16.16 -0.68 -7.74
CA GLY A 299 -16.72 0.41 -8.54
C GLY A 299 -16.48 1.83 -8.02
N TYR A 300 -15.58 2.05 -7.05
CA TYR A 300 -15.29 3.39 -6.55
C TYR A 300 -14.55 4.22 -7.63
N PRO A 301 -15.08 5.38 -8.07
CA PRO A 301 -14.42 6.22 -9.07
C PRO A 301 -12.98 6.60 -8.62
N PRO A 302 -11.94 6.22 -9.37
CA PRO A 302 -10.55 6.46 -8.96
C PRO A 302 -10.27 7.92 -8.60
N GLU A 303 -10.82 8.85 -9.39
CA GLU A 303 -10.68 10.31 -9.25
C GLU A 303 -11.23 10.84 -7.92
N GLN A 304 -12.18 10.12 -7.31
CA GLN A 304 -12.68 10.40 -5.97
C GLN A 304 -11.88 9.62 -4.91
N ALA A 305 -11.58 8.34 -5.16
CA ALA A 305 -10.86 7.46 -4.22
C ALA A 305 -9.47 8.00 -3.86
N VAL A 306 -8.73 8.55 -4.84
CA VAL A 306 -7.40 9.15 -4.63
C VAL A 306 -7.45 10.28 -3.60
N HIS A 307 -8.51 11.08 -3.60
CA HIS A 307 -8.66 12.19 -2.66
C HIS A 307 -8.91 11.70 -1.23
N GLU A 308 -9.70 10.64 -1.06
CA GLU A 308 -9.97 10.06 0.27
C GLU A 308 -8.74 9.33 0.83
N ALA A 309 -8.00 8.62 -0.02
CA ALA A 309 -6.75 7.96 0.35
C ALA A 309 -5.68 8.97 0.80
N LEU A 310 -5.44 10.00 -0.01
CA LEU A 310 -4.43 11.03 0.28
C LEU A 310 -4.80 11.89 1.48
N ALA A 311 -6.07 12.29 1.64
CA ALA A 311 -6.55 13.03 2.80
C ALA A 311 -6.33 12.25 4.10
N THR A 312 -6.83 11.00 4.14
CA THR A 312 -6.79 10.18 5.34
C THR A 312 -5.35 9.87 5.77
N VAL A 313 -4.48 9.51 4.83
CA VAL A 313 -3.05 9.26 5.13
C VAL A 313 -2.36 10.53 5.59
N ARG A 314 -2.66 11.69 4.99
CA ARG A 314 -2.08 12.98 5.38
C ARG A 314 -2.46 13.35 6.82
N GLU A 315 -3.75 13.30 7.15
CA GLU A 315 -4.28 13.64 8.47
C GLU A 315 -3.79 12.68 9.55
N TYR A 316 -3.73 11.38 9.25
CA TYR A 316 -3.18 10.38 10.16
C TYR A 316 -1.69 10.64 10.45
N LEU A 317 -0.90 10.95 9.42
CA LEU A 317 0.53 11.23 9.57
C LEU A 317 0.79 12.56 10.28
N ASP A 318 0.01 13.62 10.07
CA ASP A 318 0.14 14.86 10.85
C ASP A 318 0.03 14.57 12.37
N ALA A 319 -0.82 13.62 12.77
CA ALA A 319 -0.98 13.19 14.17
C ALA A 319 0.03 12.10 14.65
N HIS A 320 0.57 11.27 13.75
CA HIS A 320 1.28 10.01 14.11
C HIS A 320 2.57 9.74 13.29
N HIS A 321 3.19 10.76 12.70
CA HIS A 321 4.42 10.69 11.90
C HIS A 321 5.59 9.94 12.56
N ASP A 322 5.70 9.94 13.88
CA ASP A 322 6.73 9.27 14.67
C ASP A 322 6.62 7.73 14.64
N LYS A 323 5.40 7.22 14.47
CA LYS A 323 5.09 5.78 14.47
C LYS A 323 5.38 5.09 13.13
N LEU A 324 5.45 5.84 12.03
CA LEU A 324 5.59 5.31 10.67
C LEU A 324 6.81 5.94 9.97
N ASP A 325 7.68 5.11 9.41
CA ASP A 325 8.80 5.51 8.57
C ASP A 325 8.38 5.69 7.10
N ARG A 326 7.44 4.88 6.60
CA ARG A 326 6.93 4.99 5.23
C ARG A 326 5.49 4.53 5.08
N VAL A 327 4.67 5.33 4.40
CA VAL A 327 3.41 4.92 3.78
C VAL A 327 3.58 4.90 2.26
N ILE A 328 3.21 3.80 1.63
CA ILE A 328 3.43 3.55 0.20
C ILE A 328 2.08 3.40 -0.49
N PHE A 329 1.78 4.27 -1.44
CA PHE A 329 0.69 4.07 -2.37
C PHE A 329 1.17 3.13 -3.47
N CYS A 330 0.82 1.84 -3.36
CA CYS A 330 1.18 0.79 -4.30
C CYS A 330 0.08 0.64 -5.36
N VAL A 331 0.13 1.49 -6.37
CA VAL A 331 -0.80 1.46 -7.51
C VAL A 331 -0.44 0.33 -8.47
N PHE A 332 -1.43 -0.18 -9.22
CA PHE A 332 -1.21 -1.22 -10.22
C PHE A 332 -1.40 -0.72 -11.66
N LEU A 333 -2.42 0.12 -11.90
CA LEU A 333 -2.72 0.64 -13.24
C LEU A 333 -1.92 1.91 -13.54
N PRO A 334 -1.45 2.12 -14.79
CA PRO A 334 -0.81 3.37 -15.19
C PRO A 334 -1.70 4.61 -15.01
N ALA A 335 -3.02 4.46 -15.15
CA ALA A 335 -3.99 5.52 -14.90
C ALA A 335 -4.01 5.96 -13.43
N ASP A 336 -4.07 5.00 -12.49
CA ASP A 336 -3.96 5.28 -11.06
C ASP A 336 -2.62 5.97 -10.73
N LYS A 337 -1.50 5.52 -11.33
CA LYS A 337 -0.18 6.14 -11.12
C LYS A 337 -0.18 7.61 -11.50
N GLU A 338 -0.71 7.96 -12.66
CA GLU A 338 -0.77 9.34 -13.10
C GLU A 338 -1.72 10.17 -12.23
N LEU A 339 -2.87 9.61 -11.85
CA LEU A 339 -3.84 10.25 -10.97
C LEU A 339 -3.24 10.56 -9.58
N TYR A 340 -2.51 9.61 -8.97
CA TYR A 340 -1.78 9.84 -7.73
C TYR A 340 -0.66 10.88 -7.92
N ARG A 341 0.11 10.81 -9.01
CA ARG A 341 1.18 11.78 -9.32
C ARG A 341 0.67 13.21 -9.43
N GLN A 342 -0.51 13.40 -10.04
CA GLN A 342 -1.16 14.71 -10.18
C GLN A 342 -1.69 15.25 -8.84
N ASN A 343 -2.20 14.37 -7.97
CA ASN A 343 -2.86 14.78 -6.73
C ASN A 343 -1.94 14.83 -5.50
N LEU A 344 -0.85 14.07 -5.45
CA LEU A 344 0.11 14.10 -4.34
C LEU A 344 0.59 15.51 -3.95
N PRO A 345 0.93 16.43 -4.88
CA PRO A 345 1.28 17.82 -4.53
C PRO A 345 0.20 18.60 -3.77
N LEU A 346 -1.08 18.20 -3.85
CA LEU A 346 -2.17 18.87 -3.09
C LEU A 346 -2.12 18.55 -1.59
N TYR A 347 -1.57 17.40 -1.23
CA TYR A 347 -1.57 16.84 0.13
C TYR A 347 -0.18 16.82 0.76
N PHE A 348 0.85 16.62 -0.05
CA PHE A 348 2.26 16.59 0.33
C PHE A 348 3.04 17.53 -0.60
N PRO A 349 2.84 18.86 -0.47
CA PRO A 349 3.46 19.87 -1.32
C PRO A 349 4.96 20.03 -1.03
N ALA A 350 5.68 20.60 -2.00
CA ALA A 350 7.02 21.15 -1.76
C ALA A 350 6.94 22.43 -0.92
N ASP A 351 8.10 22.98 -0.56
CA ASP A 351 8.17 24.39 -0.16
C ASP A 351 7.55 25.27 -1.26
N VAL A 352 6.58 26.08 -0.87
CA VAL A 352 6.20 27.22 -1.69
C VAL A 352 7.39 28.16 -1.65
N LEU A 353 8.03 28.40 -2.81
CA LEU A 353 8.96 29.51 -2.97
C LEU A 353 8.19 30.79 -2.62
N ASP A 354 8.41 31.32 -1.42
CA ASP A 354 7.63 32.43 -0.93
C ASP A 354 7.88 33.63 -1.85
N VAL A 355 6.82 34.11 -2.50
CA VAL A 355 6.90 35.28 -3.39
C VAL A 355 7.38 36.51 -2.60
N LYS A 356 7.24 36.52 -1.26
CA LYS A 356 7.85 37.51 -0.37
C LYS A 356 9.37 37.37 -0.22
N GLN A 357 9.95 36.20 -0.40
CA GLN A 357 11.40 36.07 -0.51
C GLN A 357 11.89 36.62 -1.85
N ILE A 358 11.21 36.31 -2.96
CA ILE A 358 11.53 36.87 -4.28
C ILE A 358 11.45 38.41 -4.24
N SER A 359 10.39 38.98 -3.68
CA SER A 359 10.27 40.44 -3.55
C SER A 359 11.28 41.04 -2.57
N LYS A 360 11.57 40.40 -1.42
CA LYS A 360 12.65 40.85 -0.52
C LYS A 360 14.02 40.81 -1.18
N GLN A 361 14.30 39.81 -2.01
CA GLN A 361 15.60 39.66 -2.67
C GLN A 361 15.74 40.65 -3.84
N GLN A 362 14.67 40.91 -4.59
CA GLN A 362 14.62 41.98 -5.60
C GLN A 362 14.69 43.37 -4.95
N GLN A 363 14.06 43.58 -3.79
CA GLN A 363 14.06 44.86 -3.07
C GLN A 363 15.36 45.11 -2.29
N ALA A 364 16.05 44.06 -1.82
CA ALA A 364 17.43 44.14 -1.33
C ALA A 364 18.41 44.48 -2.46
N ASN A 365 18.28 43.80 -3.61
CA ASN A 365 19.07 44.10 -4.80
C ASN A 365 18.78 45.51 -5.38
N SER A 366 17.63 46.11 -5.08
CA SER A 366 17.29 47.49 -5.47
C SER A 366 17.61 48.55 -4.40
N THR A 367 18.02 48.18 -3.19
CA THR A 367 18.31 49.13 -2.09
C THR A 367 19.79 49.24 -1.71
N GLY A 368 20.66 48.39 -2.27
CA GLY A 368 22.06 48.74 -2.50
C GLY A 368 22.89 49.15 -1.27
N VAL A 369 22.75 48.45 -0.14
CA VAL A 369 23.66 48.62 1.01
C VAL A 369 24.78 47.60 0.93
N TRP A 370 25.83 47.92 0.17
CA TRP A 370 27.10 47.21 0.20
C TRP A 370 27.97 47.77 1.34
N LEU A 371 27.92 47.14 2.51
CA LEU A 371 29.02 47.25 3.47
C LEU A 371 30.18 46.40 2.93
N LEU A 372 31.20 47.08 2.43
CA LEU A 372 32.44 46.46 1.96
C LEU A 372 33.30 46.08 3.17
N ASP A 373 33.52 44.79 3.39
CA ASP A 373 34.78 44.23 3.89
C ASP A 373 34.80 42.70 3.71
N GLY A 374 35.80 42.19 2.99
CA GLY A 374 36.01 40.75 2.74
C GLY A 374 36.14 40.38 1.25
N PRO A 375 37.27 39.79 0.81
CA PRO A 375 37.46 39.39 -0.59
C PRO A 375 37.00 37.94 -0.85
N GLU A 376 36.09 37.76 -1.80
CA GLU A 376 35.71 36.47 -2.39
C GLU A 376 35.66 36.63 -3.94
N PRO A 377 35.88 35.56 -4.73
CA PRO A 377 36.37 35.69 -6.10
C PRO A 377 35.28 36.02 -7.12
N THR A 378 35.48 37.08 -7.89
CA THR A 378 34.60 37.48 -8.98
C THR A 378 34.85 36.64 -10.24
N VAL A 379 34.17 35.49 -10.35
CA VAL A 379 34.00 34.81 -11.66
C VAL A 379 33.19 35.76 -12.55
N SER A 380 33.82 36.18 -13.64
CA SER A 380 33.35 37.28 -14.47
C SER A 380 32.07 36.93 -15.23
N VAL A 381 31.21 37.93 -15.47
CA VAL A 381 29.98 37.75 -16.28
C VAL A 381 30.31 37.24 -17.69
N THR A 382 31.49 37.60 -18.20
CA THR A 382 32.07 37.10 -19.45
C THR A 382 32.29 35.59 -19.48
N GLU A 383 32.75 34.96 -18.40
CA GLU A 383 32.93 33.50 -18.35
C GLU A 383 31.60 32.74 -18.39
N LYS A 384 30.56 33.27 -17.74
CA LYS A 384 29.20 32.70 -17.79
C LYS A 384 28.58 32.83 -19.18
N LEU A 385 28.76 33.97 -19.86
CA LEU A 385 28.36 34.16 -21.26
C LEU A 385 29.10 33.21 -22.21
N GLN A 386 30.40 33.01 -21.99
CA GLN A 386 31.22 32.12 -22.82
C GLN A 386 30.85 30.64 -22.66
N ALA A 387 30.53 30.20 -21.44
CA ALA A 387 29.98 28.86 -21.19
C ALA A 387 28.61 28.67 -21.88
N PHE A 388 27.73 29.68 -21.84
CA PHE A 388 26.42 29.62 -22.49
C PHE A 388 26.53 29.53 -24.03
N LEU A 389 27.44 30.30 -24.62
CA LEU A 389 27.77 30.25 -26.06
C LEU A 389 28.35 28.88 -26.48
N GLN A 390 29.17 28.25 -25.63
CA GLN A 390 29.67 26.90 -25.90
C GLN A 390 28.53 25.86 -25.91
N VAL A 391 27.64 25.88 -24.93
CA VAL A 391 26.47 24.96 -24.86
C VAL A 391 25.55 25.16 -26.09
N LEU A 392 25.28 26.40 -26.48
CA LEU A 392 24.49 26.71 -27.67
C LEU A 392 25.15 26.16 -28.96
N THR A 393 26.48 26.32 -29.07
CA THR A 393 27.26 25.83 -30.22
C THR A 393 27.28 24.31 -30.31
N ILE A 394 27.40 23.61 -29.18
CA ILE A 394 27.32 22.14 -29.12
C ILE A 394 25.93 21.67 -29.55
N THR A 395 24.88 22.32 -29.04
CA THR A 395 23.48 21.98 -29.38
C THR A 395 23.20 22.15 -30.87
N LEU A 396 23.65 23.25 -31.47
CA LEU A 396 23.55 23.50 -32.93
C LEU A 396 24.29 22.44 -33.75
N LYS A 397 25.50 22.03 -33.34
CA LYS A 397 26.24 20.94 -34.00
C LYS A 397 25.52 19.60 -33.90
N CYS A 398 24.93 19.27 -32.76
CA CYS A 398 24.11 18.07 -32.60
C CYS A 398 22.89 18.08 -33.53
N LEU A 399 22.14 19.19 -33.63
CA LEU A 399 21.02 19.30 -34.57
C LEU A 399 21.45 19.12 -36.03
N GLN A 400 22.58 19.74 -36.44
CA GLN A 400 23.13 19.53 -37.79
C GLN A 400 23.52 18.07 -38.04
N HIS A 401 24.04 17.37 -37.03
CA HIS A 401 24.42 15.96 -37.17
C HIS A 401 23.22 15.04 -37.25
N LEU A 402 22.16 15.31 -36.48
CA LEU A 402 20.86 14.63 -36.58
C LEU A 402 20.23 14.84 -37.96
N ALA A 403 20.20 16.09 -38.47
CA ALA A 403 19.66 16.37 -39.80
C ALA A 403 20.39 15.60 -40.92
N ARG A 404 21.72 15.47 -40.82
CA ARG A 404 22.53 14.64 -41.75
C ARG A 404 22.22 13.15 -41.64
N LEU A 405 22.02 12.63 -40.42
CA LEU A 405 21.61 11.24 -40.18
C LEU A 405 20.23 10.97 -40.77
N THR A 406 19.24 11.84 -40.55
CA THR A 406 17.90 11.72 -41.15
C THR A 406 17.97 11.75 -42.67
N LEU A 407 18.74 12.66 -43.26
CA LEU A 407 18.91 12.72 -44.73
C LEU A 407 19.57 11.44 -45.28
N ALA A 408 20.58 10.90 -44.59
CA ALA A 408 21.23 9.65 -44.96
C ALA A 408 20.26 8.47 -44.89
N VAL A 409 19.44 8.36 -43.84
CA VAL A 409 18.40 7.32 -43.73
C VAL A 409 17.38 7.44 -44.87
N CYS A 410 16.87 8.65 -45.17
CA CYS A 410 15.97 8.86 -46.30
C CYS A 410 16.58 8.44 -47.65
N LEU A 411 17.86 8.77 -47.88
CA LEU A 411 18.58 8.36 -49.10
C LEU A 411 18.84 6.84 -49.18
N MET A 412 18.97 6.16 -48.03
CA MET A 412 19.06 4.69 -48.00
C MET A 412 17.70 4.04 -48.26
N CYS A 413 16.60 4.52 -47.66
CA CYS A 413 15.25 4.04 -47.97
C CYS A 413 14.93 4.19 -49.47
N ALA A 414 15.23 5.35 -50.06
CA ALA A 414 15.03 5.61 -51.49
C ALA A 414 15.86 4.70 -52.43
N ARG A 415 16.98 4.13 -51.95
CA ARG A 415 17.78 3.14 -52.69
C ARG A 415 17.32 1.70 -52.51
N VAL A 416 16.59 1.38 -51.44
CA VAL A 416 16.10 0.03 -51.12
C VAL A 416 14.68 -0.20 -51.64
N GLY A 417 13.96 0.86 -52.05
CA GLY A 417 12.66 0.75 -52.71
C GLY A 417 11.51 0.47 -51.75
N ILE A 418 11.56 1.09 -50.56
CA ILE A 418 10.47 1.15 -49.56
C ILE A 418 9.82 2.54 -49.63
#